data_AF-A0A933BB33-F1
#
_entry.id   AF-A0A933BB33-F1
#
_cell.length_a   1.000
_cell.length_b   1.000
_cell.length_c   1.000
_cell.angle_alpha   90.00
_cell.angle_beta   90.00
_cell.angle_gamma   90.00
#
_symmetry.space_group_name_H-M   'P 1'
#
loop_
_entity.id
_entity.type
_entity.pdbx_description
1 polymer ?
#
loop_
_entity_poly.entity_id
_entity_poly.type
_entity_poly.pdbx_seq_one_letter_code
_entity_poly.pdbx_strand_id
1 'polypeptide(L)' 'YVPLARTIASFKEILEGKLDDTPESAFYMAGDIEEVRHKTQPRKLSGSNLKTTT' A
#
# COMPACT_ATOMS: atom_id res chain seq x y z
N TYR A 1 -2.03 5.53 -13.15
CA TYR A 1 -1.15 6.69 -13.41
C TYR A 1 -1.19 7.60 -12.20
N VAL A 2 -0.04 8.01 -11.66
CA VAL A 2 0.04 8.81 -10.44
C VAL A 2 0.45 10.23 -10.81
N PRO A 3 -0.36 11.26 -10.49
CA PRO A 3 0.01 12.65 -10.76
C PRO A 3 1.28 13.05 -10.01
N LEU A 4 2.11 13.91 -10.61
CA LEU A 4 3.36 14.39 -10.01
C LEU A 4 3.15 14.99 -8.61
N ALA A 5 2.08 15.78 -8.43
CA ALA A 5 1.74 16.37 -7.14
C ALA A 5 1.50 15.31 -6.04
N ARG A 6 0.92 14.16 -6.41
CA ARG A 6 0.70 13.03 -5.48
C ARG A 6 2.02 12.33 -5.17
N THR A 7 2.89 12.12 -6.16
CA THR A 7 4.22 11.55 -5.91
C THR A 7 5.03 12.40 -4.94
N ILE A 8 5.07 13.72 -5.13
CA ILE A 8 5.79 14.64 -4.25
C ILE A 8 5.24 14.59 -2.82
N ALA A 9 3.91 14.59 -2.66
CA ALA A 9 3.29 14.48 -1.34
C ALA A 9 3.64 13.16 -0.64
N SER A 10 3.55 12.03 -1.36
CA SER A 10 3.91 10.71 -0.82
C SER A 10 5.35 10.66 -0.31
N PHE A 11 6.31 11.15 -1.09
CA PHE A 11 7.72 11.18 -0.68
C PHE A 11 7.96 12.14 0.49
N LYS A 12 7.25 13.27 0.55
CA LYS A 12 7.33 14.17 1.70
C LYS A 12 6.89 13.48 2.99
N GLU A 13 5.80 12.72 2.96
CA GLU A 13 5.31 11.99 4.13
C GLU A 13 6.27 10.88 4.58
N ILE A 14 6.93 10.20 3.65
CA ILE A 14 7.99 9.23 3.95
C ILE A 14 9.16 9.93 4.67
N LEU A 15 9.60 11.08 4.16
CA LEU A 15 10.69 11.85 4.78
C LEU A 15 10.31 12.47 6.13
N GLU A 16 9.02 12.75 6.34
CA GLU A 16 8.48 13.21 7.64
C GLU A 16 8.35 12.09 8.68
N GLY A 17 8.64 10.83 8.32
CA GLY A 17 8.57 9.66 9.22
C GLY A 17 7.16 9.16 9.51
N LYS A 18 6.14 9.62 8.76
CA LYS A 18 4.73 9.24 9.01
C LYS A 18 4.41 7.78 8.68
N LEU A 19 5.32 7.10 7.99
CA LEU A 19 5.15 5.72 7.55
C LEU A 19 6.26 4.80 8.11
N ASP A 20 7.00 5.24 9.11
CA ASP A 20 8.10 4.45 9.70
C ASP A 20 7.58 3.14 10.35
N ASP A 21 6.32 3.13 10.80
CA ASP A 21 5.64 1.93 11.33
C ASP A 21 5.15 0.96 10.23
N THR A 22 5.28 1.34 8.95
CA THR A 22 4.80 0.53 7.83
C THR A 22 5.89 -0.42 7.33
N PRO A 23 5.62 -1.74 7.21
CA PRO A 23 6.59 -2.68 6.68
C PRO A 23 6.97 -2.36 5.23
N GLU A 24 8.23 -2.61 4.86
CA GLU A 24 8.77 -2.33 3.53
C GLU A 24 8.01 -3.05 2.41
N SER A 25 7.42 -4.21 2.74
CA SER A 25 6.59 -5.00 1.82
C SER A 25 5.31 -4.27 1.38
N ALA A 26 4.80 -3.32 2.17
CA ALA A 26 3.61 -2.54 1.81
C ALA A 26 3.91 -1.51 0.70
N PHE A 27 5.17 -1.11 0.53
CA PHE A 27 5.61 -0.21 -0.54
C PHE A 27 5.83 -0.94 -1.87
N TYR A 28 5.90 -2.27 -1.85
CA TYR A 28 6.10 -3.04 -3.06
C TYR A 28 4.87 -2.97 -3.96
N MET A 29 5.09 -2.55 -5.22
CA MET A 29 4.05 -2.37 -6.23
C MET A 29 2.87 -1.51 -5.75
N ALA A 30 3.13 -0.48 -4.95
CA ALA A 30 2.13 0.54 -4.61
C ALA A 30 2.25 1.73 -5.57
N GLY A 31 1.11 2.26 -6.02
CA GLY A 31 1.06 3.46 -6.85
C GLY A 31 1.18 4.73 -6.01
N ASP A 32 0.29 4.90 -5.05
CA ASP A 32 0.27 6.05 -4.14
C ASP A 32 0.42 5.62 -2.67
N ILE A 33 0.57 6.62 -1.78
CA ILE A 33 0.78 6.37 -0.35
C ILE A 33 -0.47 5.85 0.36
N GLU A 34 -1.64 6.07 -0.23
CA GLU A 34 -2.91 5.57 0.32
C GLU A 34 -3.02 4.06 0.09
N GLU A 35 -2.55 3.57 -1.06
CA GLU A 35 -2.43 2.14 -1.34
C GLU A 35 -1.45 1.47 -0.36
N VAL A 36 -0.34 2.14 -0.02
CA VAL A 36 0.61 1.67 1.00
C VAL A 36 -0.11 1.50 2.35
N ARG A 37 -0.84 2.53 2.81
CA ARG A 37 -1.62 2.44 4.06
C ARG A 37 -2.66 1.32 4.05
N HIS A 38 -3.31 1.12 2.90
CA HIS A 38 -4.34 0.08 2.77
C HIS A 38 -3.74 -1.33 2.77
N LYS A 39 -2.50 -1.50 2.29
CA LYS A 39 -1.75 -2.77 2.40
C LYS A 39 -1.22 -3.02 3.81
N THR A 40 -0.90 -1.97 4.57
CA THR A 40 -0.51 -2.06 5.99
C THR A 40 -1.66 -2.52 6.88
N GLN A 41 -2.89 -2.13 6.55
CA GLN A 41 -4.05 -2.65 7.26
C GLN A 41 -4.20 -4.15 6.96
N PRO A 42 -4.39 -5.00 7.98
CA PRO A 42 -4.63 -6.41 7.77
C PRO A 42 -5.90 -6.53 6.93
N ARG A 43 -5.71 -6.96 5.67
CA ARG A 43 -6.78 -7.23 4.73
C ARG A 43 -7.78 -8.14 5.44
N LYS A 44 -8.95 -7.61 5.81
CA LYS A 44 -10.11 -8.48 6.02
C LYS A 44 -10.35 -9.13 4.66
N LEU A 45 -9.84 -10.36 4.50
CA LEU A 45 -10.04 -11.18 3.30
C LEU A 45 -11.56 -11.32 3.11
N SER A 46 -12.15 -10.46 2.29
CA SER A 46 -13.42 -10.75 1.63
C SER A 46 -13.08 -11.76 0.53
N GLY A 47 -13.39 -13.03 0.80
CA GLY A 47 -12.98 -14.16 -0.03
C GLY A 47 -13.58 -14.17 -1.44
N SER A 48 -12.90 -14.88 -2.34
CA SER A 48 -13.52 -15.71 -3.38
C SER A 48 -12.49 -16.50 -4.20
N ASN A 49 -12.71 -17.83 -4.25
CA ASN A 49 -12.29 -18.83 -5.23
C ASN A 49 -10.80 -19.21 -5.39
N LEU A 50 -10.40 -20.22 -4.61
CA LEU A 50 -9.67 -21.36 -5.19
C LEU A 50 -10.49 -22.62 -4.89
N LYS A 51 -11.34 -23.01 -5.84
CA LYS A 51 -12.02 -24.31 -5.77
C LYS A 51 -10.97 -25.40 -6.00
N THR A 52 -10.85 -26.28 -5.02
CA THR A 52 -10.13 -27.55 -5.11
C THR A 52 -10.74 -28.38 -6.24
N THR A 53 -9.94 -28.81 -7.21
CA THR A 53 -10.34 -29.86 -8.15
C THR A 53 -9.21 -30.88 -8.21
N THR A 54 -9.53 -31.97 -7.52
CA THR A 54 -9.07 -33.36 -7.70
C THR A 54 -8.97 -33.76 -9.16
#